data_AF-E6VEL3-F1
#
_entry.id   AF-E6VEL3-F1
#
_cell.length_a   1.000
_cell.length_b   1.000
_cell.length_c   1.000
_cell.angle_alpha   90.00
_cell.angle_beta   90.00
_cell.angle_gamma   90.00
#
_symmetry.space_group_name_H-M   'P 1'
#
loop_
_entity.id
_entity.type
_entity.pdbx_description
1 polymer ?
#
loop_
_entity_poly.entity_id
_entity_poly.type
_entity_poly.pdbx_seq_one_letter_code
_entity_poly.pdbx_strand_id
1 'polypeptide(L)'
;MDWSDLAKQVIGLGAPMLGTALGGPLGGAAGKILSEALGAPAPTPDAVQATLPQAAPDRIAEAEARWCEAIRAEAETQRVAITETQSTIRAEIAASDPVQRWWRPAYAFELTAECGALWAVLVHEFWTGDVATINALVGATTLLVAYWGFRFGVLGVYVSGRTREKVCAATGQDGPSVIDRLVKAVVKKK
;
A
#
# COMPACT_ATOMS: atom_id res chain seq x y z
N MET A 1 -26.86 3.60 -20.98
CA MET A 1 -27.05 4.03 -19.56
C MET A 1 -25.86 3.52 -18.75
N ASP A 2 -25.50 4.15 -17.63
CA ASP A 2 -24.31 3.75 -16.86
C ASP A 2 -24.62 2.55 -15.93
N TRP A 3 -23.60 1.73 -15.64
CA TRP A 3 -23.68 0.59 -14.72
C TRP A 3 -24.23 0.97 -13.33
N SER A 4 -24.07 2.22 -12.93
CA SER A 4 -24.58 2.78 -11.67
C SER A 4 -26.10 2.83 -11.57
N ASP A 5 -26.81 3.00 -12.69
CA ASP A 5 -28.28 3.03 -12.69
C ASP A 5 -28.87 1.62 -12.76
N LEU A 6 -28.18 0.72 -13.46
CA LEU A 6 -28.46 -0.72 -13.44
C LEU A 6 -28.23 -1.31 -12.03
N ALA A 7 -27.16 -0.89 -11.35
CA ALA A 7 -26.87 -1.28 -9.98
C ALA A 7 -28.03 -0.99 -9.03
N LYS A 8 -28.63 0.21 -9.09
CA LYS A 8 -29.78 0.57 -8.24
C LYS A 8 -31.00 -0.31 -8.50
N GLN A 9 -31.25 -0.67 -9.75
CA GLN A 9 -32.35 -1.56 -10.13
C GLN A 9 -32.12 -2.99 -9.63
N VAL A 10 -30.89 -3.51 -9.78
CA VAL A 10 -30.52 -4.85 -9.30
C VAL A 10 -30.55 -4.94 -7.77
N ILE A 11 -30.15 -3.87 -7.05
CA ILE A 11 -30.32 -3.78 -5.59
C ILE A 11 -31.81 -3.80 -5.22
N GLY A 12 -32.64 -3.03 -5.93
CA GLY A 12 -34.09 -2.98 -5.70
C GLY A 12 -34.83 -4.30 -5.98
N LEU A 13 -34.27 -5.15 -6.84
CA LEU A 13 -34.79 -6.49 -7.17
C LEU A 13 -34.31 -7.58 -6.19
N GLY A 14 -33.55 -7.22 -5.15
CA GLY A 14 -33.14 -8.13 -4.09
C GLY A 14 -31.73 -8.72 -4.25
N ALA A 15 -30.91 -8.19 -5.15
CA ALA A 15 -29.51 -8.61 -5.33
C ALA A 15 -28.47 -7.53 -4.94
N PRO A 16 -28.34 -7.20 -3.65
CA PRO A 16 -27.46 -6.13 -3.17
C PRO A 16 -25.98 -6.34 -3.46
N MET A 17 -25.45 -7.56 -3.38
CA MET A 17 -24.01 -7.82 -3.57
C MET A 17 -23.61 -7.71 -5.04
N LEU A 18 -24.50 -8.14 -5.94
CA LEU A 18 -24.31 -7.94 -7.38
C LEU A 18 -24.45 -6.47 -7.75
N GLY A 19 -25.48 -5.79 -7.24
CA GLY A 19 -25.71 -4.38 -7.54
C GLY A 19 -24.56 -3.47 -7.06
N THR A 20 -24.00 -3.71 -5.88
CA THR A 20 -22.81 -2.98 -5.41
C THR A 20 -21.58 -3.25 -6.27
N ALA A 21 -21.40 -4.49 -6.74
CA ALA A 21 -20.32 -4.85 -7.65
C ALA A 21 -20.47 -4.18 -9.03
N LEU A 22 -21.68 -4.14 -9.59
CA LEU A 22 -22.02 -3.44 -10.84
C LEU A 22 -21.69 -1.95 -10.78
N GLY A 23 -21.97 -1.30 -9.65
CA GLY A 23 -21.64 0.10 -9.43
C GLY A 23 -20.18 0.39 -9.05
N GLY A 24 -19.36 -0.65 -8.87
CA GLY A 24 -17.98 -0.57 -8.39
C GLY A 24 -16.93 -0.93 -9.46
N PRO A 25 -15.64 -0.99 -9.08
CA PRO A 25 -14.54 -1.34 -10.00
C PRO A 25 -14.65 -2.77 -10.54
N LEU A 26 -15.48 -3.62 -9.93
CA LEU A 26 -15.76 -4.99 -10.36
C LEU A 26 -16.98 -5.09 -11.30
N GLY A 27 -17.52 -3.96 -11.77
CA GLY A 27 -18.79 -3.94 -12.50
C GLY A 27 -18.78 -4.70 -13.82
N GLY A 28 -17.64 -4.81 -14.49
CA GLY A 28 -17.51 -5.62 -15.70
C GLY A 28 -17.65 -7.13 -15.43
N ALA A 29 -17.11 -7.62 -14.31
CA ALA A 29 -17.22 -9.03 -13.93
C ALA A 29 -18.63 -9.38 -13.44
N ALA A 30 -19.21 -8.52 -12.61
CA ALA A 30 -20.60 -8.66 -12.14
C ALA A 30 -21.60 -8.58 -13.30
N GLY A 31 -21.33 -7.68 -14.27
CA GLY A 31 -22.12 -7.53 -15.50
C GLY A 31 -22.12 -8.79 -16.37
N LYS A 32 -20.98 -9.49 -16.44
CA LYS A 32 -20.88 -10.77 -17.16
C LYS A 32 -21.74 -11.86 -16.50
N ILE A 33 -21.63 -12.05 -15.20
CA ILE A 33 -22.41 -13.06 -14.45
C ILE A 33 -23.92 -12.76 -14.54
N LEU A 34 -24.30 -11.48 -14.46
CA LEU A 34 -25.68 -11.06 -14.63
C LEU A 34 -26.18 -11.29 -16.07
N SER A 35 -25.36 -10.99 -17.09
CA SER A 35 -25.73 -11.23 -18.49
C SER A 35 -25.92 -12.71 -18.81
N GLU A 36 -25.10 -13.60 -18.23
CA GLU A 36 -25.19 -15.04 -18.40
C GLU A 36 -26.44 -15.62 -17.72
N ALA A 37 -26.80 -15.12 -16.53
CA ALA A 37 -28.01 -15.54 -15.82
C ALA A 37 -29.30 -15.07 -16.51
N LEU A 38 -29.25 -13.93 -17.21
CA LEU A 38 -30.39 -13.33 -17.91
C LEU A 38 -30.48 -13.73 -19.39
N GLY A 39 -29.45 -14.38 -19.93
CA GLY A 39 -29.38 -14.76 -21.34
C GLY A 39 -29.23 -13.55 -22.28
N ALA A 40 -28.64 -12.44 -21.81
CA ALA A 40 -28.44 -11.26 -22.63
C ALA A 40 -27.39 -11.52 -23.72
N PRO A 41 -27.56 -10.98 -24.94
CA PRO A 41 -26.67 -11.24 -26.07
C PRO A 41 -25.26 -10.66 -25.89
N ALA A 42 -25.10 -9.69 -24.98
CA ALA A 42 -23.80 -9.12 -24.63
C ALA A 42 -23.78 -8.67 -23.16
N PRO A 43 -22.62 -8.69 -22.49
CA PRO A 43 -22.43 -8.15 -21.14
C PRO A 43 -22.30 -6.62 -21.17
N THR A 44 -23.24 -5.94 -21.84
CA THR A 44 -23.31 -4.48 -21.90
C THR A 44 -24.48 -3.97 -21.05
N PRO A 45 -24.38 -2.76 -20.45
CA PRO A 45 -25.45 -2.19 -19.65
C PRO A 45 -26.79 -2.18 -20.38
N ASP A 46 -26.79 -1.79 -21.65
CA ASP A 46 -28.03 -1.64 -22.42
C ASP A 46 -28.68 -2.99 -22.76
N ALA A 47 -27.88 -4.03 -23.03
CA ALA A 47 -28.38 -5.38 -23.34
C ALA A 47 -28.95 -6.08 -22.10
N VAL A 48 -28.25 -5.96 -20.96
CA VAL A 48 -28.70 -6.51 -19.67
C VAL A 48 -29.98 -5.83 -19.20
N GLN A 49 -30.07 -4.50 -19.37
CA GLN A 49 -31.27 -3.73 -19.03
C GLN A 49 -32.47 -4.12 -19.91
N ALA A 50 -32.29 -4.41 -21.20
CA ALA A 50 -33.40 -4.83 -22.06
C ALA A 50 -34.02 -6.16 -21.60
N THR A 51 -33.22 -7.03 -20.99
CA THR A 51 -33.65 -8.34 -20.48
C THR A 51 -34.09 -8.32 -19.01
N LEU A 52 -33.65 -7.33 -18.22
CA LEU A 52 -33.93 -7.22 -16.78
C LEU A 52 -35.45 -7.20 -16.43
N PRO A 53 -36.33 -6.47 -17.15
CA PRO A 53 -37.76 -6.41 -16.85
C PRO A 53 -38.51 -7.71 -17.10
N GLN A 54 -37.96 -8.60 -17.93
CA GLN A 54 -38.54 -9.91 -18.25
C GLN A 54 -37.95 -11.03 -17.38
N ALA A 55 -36.99 -10.69 -16.52
CA ALA A 55 -36.30 -11.66 -15.69
C ALA A 55 -37.19 -12.13 -14.53
N ALA A 56 -37.27 -13.44 -14.35
CA ALA A 56 -37.83 -13.99 -13.13
C ALA A 56 -36.92 -13.63 -11.94
N PRO A 57 -37.47 -13.23 -10.77
CA PRO A 57 -36.68 -12.89 -9.59
C PRO A 57 -35.75 -14.03 -9.14
N ASP A 58 -36.13 -15.28 -9.39
CA ASP A 58 -35.32 -16.47 -9.11
C ASP A 58 -33.98 -16.49 -9.88
N ARG A 59 -33.95 -15.95 -11.11
CA ARG A 59 -32.72 -15.86 -11.93
C ARG A 59 -31.74 -14.83 -11.40
N ILE A 60 -32.26 -13.74 -10.82
CA ILE A 60 -31.45 -12.69 -10.22
C ILE A 60 -30.84 -13.21 -8.90
N ALA A 61 -31.60 -13.97 -8.11
CA ALA A 61 -31.11 -14.64 -6.92
C ALA A 61 -30.03 -15.71 -7.26
N GLU A 62 -30.22 -16.49 -8.33
CA GLU A 62 -29.22 -17.44 -8.82
C GLU A 62 -27.91 -16.72 -9.24
N ALA A 63 -28.04 -15.59 -9.93
CA ALA A 63 -26.89 -14.76 -10.31
C ALA A 63 -26.13 -14.23 -9.07
N GLU A 64 -26.86 -13.79 -8.03
CA GLU A 64 -26.24 -13.29 -6.81
C GLU A 64 -25.52 -14.38 -6.04
N ALA A 65 -26.10 -15.58 -5.96
CA ALA A 65 -25.46 -16.74 -5.36
C ALA A 65 -24.13 -17.07 -6.08
N ARG A 66 -24.13 -17.11 -7.42
CA ARG A 66 -22.92 -17.33 -8.22
C ARG A 66 -21.86 -16.26 -8.01
N TRP A 67 -22.26 -14.99 -7.93
CA TRP A 67 -21.35 -13.90 -7.63
C TRP A 67 -20.71 -14.05 -6.25
N CYS A 68 -21.50 -14.37 -5.23
CA CYS A 68 -21.02 -14.58 -3.87
C CYS A 68 -20.06 -15.78 -3.79
N GLU A 69 -20.33 -16.86 -4.52
CA GLU A 69 -19.44 -18.02 -4.62
C GLU A 69 -18.12 -17.67 -5.32
N ALA A 70 -18.16 -16.93 -6.42
CA ALA A 70 -16.95 -16.48 -7.13
C ALA A 70 -16.05 -15.62 -6.24
N ILE A 71 -16.63 -14.65 -5.53
CA ILE A 71 -15.88 -13.80 -4.59
C ILE A 71 -15.31 -14.63 -3.43
N ARG A 72 -16.06 -15.61 -2.91
CA ARG A 72 -15.53 -16.52 -1.87
C ARG A 72 -14.37 -17.37 -2.38
N ALA A 73 -14.44 -17.88 -3.60
CA ALA A 73 -13.37 -18.67 -4.20
C ALA A 73 -12.09 -17.83 -4.43
N GLU A 74 -12.24 -16.60 -4.91
CA GLU A 74 -11.12 -15.66 -5.04
C GLU A 74 -10.53 -15.28 -3.67
N ALA A 75 -11.39 -15.00 -2.69
CA ALA A 75 -10.98 -14.66 -1.34
C ALA A 75 -10.21 -15.82 -0.67
N GLU A 76 -10.65 -17.08 -0.86
CA GLU A 76 -9.95 -18.25 -0.34
C GLU A 76 -8.57 -18.42 -1.02
N THR A 77 -8.50 -18.20 -2.34
CA THR A 77 -7.23 -18.23 -3.09
C THR A 77 -6.26 -17.17 -2.56
N GLN A 78 -6.75 -15.95 -2.36
CA GLN A 78 -5.96 -14.87 -1.76
C GLN A 78 -5.57 -15.20 -0.31
N ARG A 79 -6.45 -15.82 0.47
CA ARG A 79 -6.17 -16.21 1.85
C ARG A 79 -5.02 -17.21 1.92
N VAL A 80 -4.97 -18.18 1.02
CA VAL A 80 -3.85 -19.13 0.92
C VAL A 80 -2.55 -18.40 0.58
N ALA A 81 -2.55 -17.55 -0.45
CA ALA A 81 -1.37 -16.77 -0.83
C ALA A 81 -0.87 -15.86 0.31
N ILE A 82 -1.79 -15.19 1.01
CA ILE A 82 -1.47 -14.36 2.18
C ILE A 82 -0.88 -15.23 3.30
N THR A 83 -1.47 -16.39 3.58
CA THR A 83 -1.01 -17.29 4.65
C THR A 83 0.40 -17.79 4.39
N GLU A 84 0.71 -18.19 3.15
CA GLU A 84 2.06 -18.63 2.75
C GLU A 84 3.07 -17.48 2.74
N THR A 85 2.65 -16.29 2.31
CA THR A 85 3.50 -15.10 2.41
C THR A 85 3.81 -14.78 3.88
N GLN A 86 2.82 -14.86 4.77
CA GLN A 86 2.98 -14.65 6.20
C GLN A 86 3.78 -15.76 6.89
N SER A 87 3.71 -17.01 6.42
CA SER A 87 4.53 -18.11 6.92
C SER A 87 6.01 -17.85 6.59
N THR A 88 6.28 -17.44 5.34
CA THR A 88 7.62 -17.09 4.87
C THR A 88 8.17 -15.89 5.61
N ILE A 89 7.41 -14.80 5.75
CA ILE A 89 7.83 -13.60 6.50
C ILE A 89 8.16 -13.95 7.96
N ARG A 90 7.35 -14.78 8.62
CA ARG A 90 7.62 -15.21 10.00
C ARG A 90 8.86 -16.08 10.09
N ALA A 91 9.07 -16.97 9.12
CA ALA A 91 10.29 -17.79 9.05
C ALA A 91 11.53 -16.92 8.83
N GLU A 92 11.47 -15.91 7.96
CA GLU A 92 12.54 -14.94 7.74
C GLU A 92 12.83 -14.08 8.97
N ILE A 93 11.79 -13.61 9.69
CA ILE A 93 11.97 -12.86 10.94
C ILE A 93 12.62 -13.73 12.03
N ALA A 94 12.29 -15.02 12.08
CA ALA A 94 12.90 -15.97 13.01
C ALA A 94 14.34 -16.35 12.60
N ALA A 95 14.64 -16.35 11.30
CA ALA A 95 15.98 -16.52 10.78
C ALA A 95 16.82 -15.29 11.14
N SER A 96 17.58 -15.41 12.23
CA SER A 96 18.47 -14.36 12.73
C SER A 96 19.73 -14.20 11.86
N ASP A 97 19.56 -13.84 10.58
CA ASP A 97 20.67 -13.64 9.65
C ASP A 97 21.56 -12.47 10.14
N PRO A 98 22.87 -12.72 10.39
CA PRO A 98 23.81 -11.68 10.76
C PRO A 98 23.85 -10.52 9.76
N VAL A 99 23.76 -10.80 8.45
CA VAL A 99 23.79 -9.77 7.40
C VAL A 99 22.58 -8.86 7.56
N GLN A 100 21.37 -9.43 7.70
CA GLN A 100 20.11 -8.69 7.88
C GLN A 100 20.11 -7.84 9.16
N ARG A 101 20.81 -8.30 10.20
CA ARG A 101 20.95 -7.60 11.48
C ARG A 101 21.97 -6.46 11.43
N TRP A 102 23.07 -6.64 10.69
CA TRP A 102 24.21 -5.72 10.70
C TRP A 102 24.23 -4.71 9.56
N TRP A 103 23.57 -4.94 8.43
CA TRP A 103 23.54 -3.94 7.35
C TRP A 103 22.93 -2.61 7.80
N ARG A 104 21.90 -2.64 8.65
CA ARG A 104 21.22 -1.41 9.11
C ARG A 104 22.11 -0.57 10.05
N PRO A 105 22.76 -1.15 11.09
CA PRO A 105 23.80 -0.44 11.84
C PRO A 105 24.99 -0.01 10.98
N ALA A 106 25.46 -0.87 10.05
CA ALA A 106 26.58 -0.55 9.18
C ALA A 106 26.31 0.70 8.33
N TYR A 107 25.10 0.84 7.77
CA TYR A 107 24.67 2.03 7.06
C TYR A 107 24.71 3.30 7.93
N ALA A 108 24.35 3.20 9.21
CA ALA A 108 24.41 4.34 10.13
C ALA A 108 25.87 4.76 10.43
N PHE A 109 26.77 3.78 10.61
CA PHE A 109 28.19 4.04 10.83
C PHE A 109 28.87 4.62 9.60
N GLU A 110 28.58 4.08 8.42
CA GLU A 110 29.11 4.59 7.16
C GLU A 110 28.64 6.03 6.91
N LEU A 111 27.36 6.35 7.11
CA LEU A 111 26.89 7.74 7.02
C LEU A 111 27.57 8.65 8.04
N THR A 112 27.77 8.20 9.28
CA THR A 112 28.49 8.99 10.30
C THR A 112 29.94 9.26 9.90
N ALA A 113 30.61 8.27 9.30
CA ALA A 113 31.97 8.40 8.79
C ALA A 113 32.03 9.37 7.59
N GLU A 114 31.07 9.29 6.66
CA GLU A 114 30.93 10.28 5.57
C GLU A 114 30.77 11.69 6.13
N CYS A 115 29.97 11.84 7.19
CA CYS A 115 29.80 13.15 7.82
C CYS A 115 31.09 13.68 8.46
N GLY A 116 31.80 12.83 9.18
CA GLY A 116 33.09 13.17 9.77
C GLY A 116 34.12 13.54 8.71
N ALA A 117 34.17 12.81 7.60
CA ALA A 117 35.10 13.06 6.51
C ALA A 117 34.85 14.42 5.83
N LEU A 118 33.58 14.75 5.53
CA LEU A 118 33.25 16.06 4.95
C LEU A 118 33.65 17.21 5.87
N TRP A 119 33.36 17.10 7.17
CA TRP A 119 33.76 18.10 8.15
C TRP A 119 35.28 18.21 8.30
N ALA A 120 36.01 17.10 8.26
CA ALA A 120 37.46 17.11 8.31
C ALA A 120 38.06 17.84 7.10
N VAL A 121 37.55 17.58 5.89
CA VAL A 121 37.96 18.31 4.67
C VAL A 121 37.65 19.79 4.80
N LEU A 122 36.44 20.16 5.22
CA LEU A 122 36.07 21.57 5.39
C LEU A 122 37.00 22.29 6.37
N VAL A 123 37.23 21.71 7.56
CA VAL A 123 38.12 22.30 8.58
C VAL A 123 39.56 22.39 8.07
N HIS A 124 40.04 21.38 7.35
CA HIS A 124 41.36 21.38 6.73
C HIS A 124 41.50 22.51 5.72
N GLU A 125 40.56 22.65 4.77
CA GLU A 125 40.63 23.67 3.73
C GLU A 125 40.46 25.10 4.27
N PHE A 126 39.66 25.29 5.31
CA PHE A 126 39.59 26.57 6.02
C PHE A 126 40.91 26.93 6.70
N TRP A 127 41.67 25.94 7.16
CA TRP A 127 42.97 26.15 7.81
C TRP A 127 44.08 26.42 6.79
N THR A 128 44.09 25.70 5.66
CA THR A 128 45.08 25.88 4.58
C THR A 128 44.78 27.09 3.70
N GLY A 129 43.53 27.59 3.70
CA GLY A 129 43.10 28.77 2.95
C GLY A 129 42.89 28.50 1.45
N ASP A 130 42.63 27.25 1.05
CA ASP A 130 42.37 26.92 -0.35
C ASP A 130 40.95 27.35 -0.78
N VAL A 131 40.88 28.54 -1.37
CA VAL A 131 39.65 29.15 -1.86
C VAL A 131 39.04 28.36 -3.04
N ALA A 132 39.85 27.62 -3.81
CA ALA A 132 39.35 26.86 -4.96
C ALA A 132 38.47 25.68 -4.51
N THR A 133 38.95 24.91 -3.54
CA THR A 133 38.20 23.77 -2.98
C THR A 133 36.95 24.23 -2.22
N ILE A 134 37.04 25.35 -1.47
CA ILE A 134 35.88 25.95 -0.80
C ILE A 134 34.80 26.35 -1.82
N ASN A 135 35.18 27.03 -2.91
CA ASN A 135 34.23 27.44 -3.95
C ASN A 135 33.60 26.24 -4.68
N ALA A 136 34.37 25.16 -4.89
CA ALA A 136 33.85 23.92 -5.46
C ALA A 136 32.79 23.27 -4.55
N LEU A 137 33.03 23.23 -3.23
CA LEU A 137 32.06 22.73 -2.25
C LEU A 137 30.80 23.60 -2.20
N VAL A 138 30.95 24.93 -2.23
CA VAL A 138 29.82 25.87 -2.29
C VAL A 138 29.00 25.63 -3.57
N GLY A 139 29.65 25.49 -4.73
CA GLY A 139 28.98 25.17 -5.99
C GLY A 139 28.26 23.82 -5.98
N ALA A 140 28.76 22.85 -5.22
CA ALA A 140 28.15 21.53 -5.05
C ALA A 140 27.08 21.47 -3.95
N THR A 141 26.79 22.57 -3.24
CA THR A 141 25.88 22.57 -2.06
C THR A 141 24.53 21.93 -2.37
N THR A 142 23.91 22.26 -3.51
CA THR A 142 22.61 21.68 -3.88
C THR A 142 22.66 20.17 -4.03
N LEU A 143 23.73 19.65 -4.66
CA LEU A 143 23.95 18.22 -4.82
C LEU A 143 24.18 17.54 -3.46
N LEU A 144 25.01 18.15 -2.61
CA LEU A 144 25.32 17.63 -1.28
C LEU A 144 24.07 17.58 -0.39
N VAL A 145 23.26 18.64 -0.40
CA VAL A 145 21.99 18.69 0.35
C VAL A 145 21.02 17.63 -0.15
N ALA A 146 20.88 17.43 -1.46
CA ALA A 146 20.00 16.40 -2.01
C ALA A 146 20.49 14.98 -1.63
N TYR A 147 21.79 14.72 -1.80
CA TYR A 147 22.43 13.45 -1.47
C TYR A 147 22.24 13.10 0.02
N TRP A 148 22.59 14.01 0.92
CA TRP A 148 22.46 13.79 2.37
C TRP A 148 21.01 13.81 2.84
N GLY A 149 20.17 14.65 2.26
CA GLY A 149 18.73 14.68 2.56
C GLY A 149 18.08 13.33 2.31
N PHE A 150 18.40 12.69 1.18
CA PHE A 150 17.93 11.33 0.90
C PHE A 150 18.53 10.31 1.89
N ARG A 151 19.85 10.34 2.12
CA ARG A 151 20.50 9.36 3.01
C ARG A 151 20.02 9.44 4.46
N PHE A 152 19.84 10.65 5.00
CA PHE A 152 19.27 10.85 6.32
C PHE A 152 17.78 10.50 6.37
N GLY A 153 17.03 10.71 5.28
CA GLY A 153 15.65 10.25 5.17
C GLY A 153 15.54 8.74 5.38
N VAL A 154 16.40 7.97 4.69
CA VAL A 154 16.49 6.51 4.85
C VAL A 154 16.85 6.14 6.30
N LEU A 155 17.85 6.81 6.90
CA LEU A 155 18.23 6.56 8.28
C LEU A 155 17.07 6.88 9.26
N GLY A 156 16.32 7.95 9.02
CA GLY A 156 15.17 8.34 9.83
C GLY A 156 14.05 7.30 9.82
N VAL A 157 13.72 6.75 8.65
CA VAL A 157 12.77 5.63 8.51
C VAL A 157 13.27 4.42 9.29
N TYR A 158 14.56 4.10 9.18
CA TYR A 158 15.17 2.99 9.91
C TYR A 158 15.10 3.16 11.44
N VAL A 159 15.51 4.31 11.97
CA VAL A 159 15.51 4.58 13.42
C VAL A 159 14.09 4.52 13.99
N SER A 160 13.13 5.07 13.24
CA SER A 160 11.70 5.01 13.57
C SER A 160 11.19 3.57 13.58
N GLY A 161 11.50 2.79 12.55
CA GLY A 161 11.14 1.37 12.43
C GLY A 161 11.71 0.53 13.58
N ARG A 162 13.01 0.64 13.85
CA ARG A 162 13.68 -0.11 14.93
C ARG A 162 13.15 0.26 16.31
N THR A 163 12.79 1.52 16.52
CA THR A 163 12.18 1.96 17.78
C THR A 163 10.81 1.33 17.97
N ARG A 164 9.99 1.27 16.90
CA ARG A 164 8.68 0.60 16.92
C ARG A 164 8.80 -0.91 17.16
N GLU A 165 9.72 -1.58 16.49
CA GLU A 165 10.01 -3.01 16.70
C GLU A 165 10.33 -3.30 18.18
N LYS A 166 11.21 -2.49 18.78
CA LYS A 166 11.58 -2.63 20.20
C LYS A 166 10.42 -2.34 21.15
N VAL A 167 9.63 -1.31 20.88
CA VAL A 167 8.45 -0.98 21.69
C VAL A 167 7.43 -2.11 21.61
N CYS A 168 7.11 -2.60 20.40
CA CYS A 168 6.19 -3.71 20.20
C CYS A 168 6.67 -4.98 20.93
N ALA A 169 7.97 -5.29 20.86
CA ALA A 169 8.53 -6.42 21.59
C ALA A 169 8.45 -6.26 23.12
N ALA A 170 8.53 -5.03 23.64
CA ALA A 170 8.48 -4.75 25.07
C ALA A 170 7.05 -4.63 25.63
N THR A 171 6.09 -4.12 24.85
CA THR A 171 4.73 -3.80 25.32
C THR A 171 3.64 -4.68 24.72
N GLY A 172 3.94 -5.49 23.70
CA GLY A 172 2.96 -6.34 23.02
C GLY A 172 1.92 -5.57 22.18
N GLN A 173 2.09 -4.25 22.02
CA GLN A 173 1.22 -3.39 21.22
C GLN A 173 2.01 -2.77 20.06
N ASP A 174 1.41 -2.73 18.87
CA ASP A 174 1.99 -2.02 17.73
C ASP A 174 2.17 -0.53 18.08
N GLY A 175 3.42 -0.10 18.21
CA GLY A 175 3.75 1.28 18.56
C GLY A 175 3.15 2.27 17.53
N PRO A 176 2.45 3.34 17.97
CA PRO A 176 1.74 4.24 17.07
C PRO A 176 2.72 4.91 16.10
N SER A 177 2.40 4.86 14.80
CA SER A 177 3.23 5.45 13.74
C SER A 177 3.29 6.97 13.87
N VAL A 178 4.35 7.58 13.33
CA VAL A 178 4.49 9.05 13.32
C VAL A 178 3.32 9.71 12.59
N ILE A 179 2.82 9.08 11.53
CA ILE A 179 1.63 9.50 10.78
C ILE A 179 0.38 9.38 11.65
N ASP A 180 0.20 8.29 12.39
CA ASP A 180 -0.96 8.10 13.28
C ASP A 180 -0.98 9.15 14.41
N ARG A 181 0.19 9.51 14.95
CA ARG A 181 0.32 10.61 15.92
C ARG A 181 -0.02 11.97 15.29
N LEU A 182 0.43 12.22 14.06
CA LEU A 182 0.10 13.45 13.32
C LEU A 182 -1.39 13.54 13.03
N VAL A 183 -2.00 12.46 12.54
CA VAL A 183 -3.44 12.38 12.27
C VAL A 183 -4.23 12.61 13.56
N LYS A 184 -3.89 11.93 14.66
CA LYS A 184 -4.54 12.15 15.97
C LYS A 184 -4.38 13.58 16.47
N ALA A 185 -3.21 14.19 16.28
CA ALA A 185 -2.97 15.58 16.68
C ALA A 185 -3.80 16.58 15.85
N VAL A 186 -3.99 16.32 14.55
CA VAL A 186 -4.81 17.13 13.65
C VAL A 186 -6.30 16.93 13.93
N VAL A 187 -6.74 15.70 14.17
CA VAL A 187 -8.14 15.36 14.48
C VAL A 187 -8.57 15.94 15.83
N LYS A 188 -7.70 15.95 16.85
CA LYS A 188 -8.00 16.52 18.17
C LYS A 188 -8.06 18.05 18.20
N LYS A 189 -7.65 18.72 17.10
CA LYS A 189 -7.64 20.17 16.96
C LYS A 189 -8.87 20.71 16.19
N LYS A 190 -9.72 19.82 15.68
CA LYS A 190 -11.08 20.14 15.21
C LYS A 190 -12.08 19.84 16.32
#